data_AF-A0A5C7TN14-F1
#
_entry.id   AF-A0A5C7TN14-F1
#
_cell.length_a   1.000
_cell.length_b   1.000
_cell.length_c   1.000
_cell.angle_alpha   90.00
_cell.angle_beta   90.00
_cell.angle_gamma   90.00
#
_symmetry.space_group_name_H-M   'P 1'
#
loop_
_entity.id
_entity.type
_entity.pdbx_description
1 polymer ?
#
loop_
_entity_poly.entity_id
_entity_poly.type
_entity_poly.pdbx_seq_one_letter_code
_entity_poly.pdbx_strand_id
1 'polypeptide(L)'
;MASVKPGPEWLSRKLSARCQQQEQKLREVLQKLWPEWRQQGGLGLAYQLQFEHFPQSLLIHVLVPADQREPVLKALPGWQVQLQQTLFKKGIVLKPPLRHISVCSDFPQLDPRCFCVFAEHLTPSG
;
A
#
# COMPACT_ATOMS: atom_id res chain seq x y z
N MET A 1 25.29 -5.40 -8.23
CA MET A 1 24.49 -4.23 -7.79
C MET A 1 23.28 -4.12 -8.72
N ALA A 2 22.16 -4.73 -8.36
CA ALA A 2 20.96 -4.69 -9.20
C ALA A 2 20.28 -3.33 -9.01
N SER A 3 20.37 -2.48 -10.04
CA SER A 3 19.62 -1.25 -10.14
C SER A 3 18.14 -1.62 -10.33
N VAL A 4 17.34 -1.43 -9.30
CA VAL A 4 15.89 -1.60 -9.36
C VAL A 4 15.35 -0.56 -10.34
N LYS A 5 15.09 -0.99 -11.57
CA LYS A 5 14.49 -0.14 -12.60
C LYS A 5 13.10 0.30 -12.10
N PRO A 6 12.78 1.61 -12.11
CA PRO A 6 11.41 2.04 -11.89
C PRO A 6 10.53 1.40 -12.96
N GLY A 7 9.44 0.76 -12.53
CA GLY A 7 8.54 -0.01 -13.40
C GLY A 7 7.93 0.82 -14.55
N PRO A 8 7.38 0.14 -15.57
CA PRO A 8 7.10 0.72 -16.89
C PRO A 8 5.89 1.67 -16.92
N GLU A 9 5.81 2.46 -18.00
CA GLU A 9 4.93 3.57 -18.34
C GLU A 9 3.39 3.28 -18.40
N TRP A 10 2.76 2.66 -17.40
CA TRP A 10 1.31 2.34 -17.44
C TRP A 10 0.38 3.48 -16.96
N LEU A 11 0.76 4.72 -17.23
CA LEU A 11 0.00 5.97 -16.98
C LEU A 11 -1.26 6.13 -17.88
N SER A 12 -2.07 5.07 -18.04
CA SER A 12 -3.15 4.99 -19.03
C SER A 12 -4.57 4.95 -18.43
N ARG A 13 -4.80 5.77 -17.41
CA ARG A 13 -6.01 6.61 -17.37
C ARG A 13 -5.51 8.04 -17.22
N LYS A 14 -6.11 9.01 -17.92
CA LYS A 14 -5.80 10.44 -17.78
C LYS A 14 -6.21 10.94 -16.39
N LEU A 15 -5.59 10.40 -15.33
CA LEU A 15 -5.58 11.01 -14.02
C LEU A 15 -5.11 12.44 -14.25
N SER A 16 -5.86 13.42 -13.73
CA SER A 16 -5.41 14.80 -13.77
C SER A 16 -4.01 14.89 -13.15
N ALA A 17 -3.20 15.86 -13.56
CA ALA A 17 -1.85 16.05 -13.01
C ALA A 17 -1.87 16.09 -11.46
N ARG A 18 -2.96 16.61 -10.88
CA ARG A 18 -3.22 16.58 -9.44
C ARG A 18 -3.35 15.16 -8.86
N CYS A 19 -4.11 14.27 -9.52
CA CYS A 19 -4.26 12.89 -9.08
C CYS A 19 -2.96 12.09 -9.22
N GLN A 20 -2.18 12.32 -10.28
CA GLN A 20 -0.86 11.70 -10.44
C GLN A 20 0.12 12.13 -9.35
N GLN A 21 0.16 13.42 -9.03
CA GLN A 21 0.97 13.94 -7.92
C GLN A 21 0.55 13.36 -6.57
N GLN A 22 -0.75 13.18 -6.37
CA GLN A 22 -1.27 12.59 -5.13
C GLN A 22 -0.97 11.09 -5.05
N GLU A 23 -1.04 10.36 -6.15
CA GLU A 23 -0.64 8.95 -6.23
C GLU A 23 0.85 8.80 -5.93
N GLN A 24 1.72 9.63 -6.52
CA GLN A 24 3.15 9.60 -6.26
C GLN A 24 3.46 9.83 -4.78
N LYS A 25 2.82 10.84 -4.16
CA LYS A 25 2.94 11.10 -2.73
C LYS A 25 2.46 9.93 -1.86
N LEU A 26 1.38 9.24 -2.27
CA LEU A 26 0.91 8.04 -1.60
C LEU A 26 1.95 6.92 -1.68
N ARG A 27 2.53 6.66 -2.86
CA ARG A 27 3.61 5.67 -3.05
C ARG A 27 4.79 5.94 -2.13
N GLU A 28 5.26 7.19 -2.09
CA GLU A 28 6.36 7.59 -1.20
C GLU A 28 6.04 7.31 0.28
N VAL A 29 4.83 7.63 0.72
CA VAL A 29 4.40 7.38 2.11
C VAL A 29 4.37 5.88 2.41
N LEU A 30 3.79 5.08 1.53
CA LEU A 30 3.69 3.64 1.73
C LEU A 30 5.07 2.96 1.71
N GLN A 31 5.96 3.36 0.80
CA GLN A 31 7.35 2.89 0.77
C GLN A 31 8.11 3.26 2.05
N LYS A 32 7.87 4.45 2.61
CA LYS A 32 8.48 4.87 3.86
C LYS A 32 7.99 4.06 5.06
N LEU A 33 6.70 3.75 5.12
CA LEU A 33 6.08 3.02 6.23
C LEU A 33 6.18 1.50 6.11
N TRP A 34 6.55 0.99 4.93
CA TRP A 34 6.68 -0.43 4.66
C TRP A 34 7.66 -1.16 5.58
N PRO A 35 8.89 -0.65 5.87
CA PRO A 35 9.82 -1.32 6.77
C PRO A 35 9.26 -1.51 8.19
N GLU A 36 8.53 -0.50 8.71
CA GLU A 36 7.90 -0.56 10.02
C GLU A 36 6.78 -1.62 10.04
N TRP A 37 5.96 -1.67 8.99
CA TRP A 37 4.93 -2.70 8.83
C TRP A 37 5.50 -4.11 8.70
N ARG A 38 6.60 -4.26 7.95
CA ARG A 38 7.30 -5.53 7.79
C ARG A 38 7.81 -6.06 9.13
N GLN A 39 8.33 -5.19 10.01
CA GLN A 39 8.76 -5.58 11.36
C GLN A 39 7.62 -6.13 12.22
N GLN A 40 6.37 -5.77 11.91
CA GLN A 40 5.18 -6.31 12.60
C GLN A 40 4.76 -7.69 12.05
N GLY A 41 5.34 -8.18 10.95
CA GLY A 41 5.00 -9.45 10.32
C GLY A 41 4.31 -9.35 8.95
N GLY A 42 4.24 -8.15 8.36
CA GLY A 42 3.74 -7.96 6.99
C GLY A 42 4.70 -8.52 5.92
N LEU A 43 4.16 -9.27 4.96
CA LEU A 43 4.89 -9.87 3.84
C LEU A 43 4.75 -9.10 2.53
N GLY A 44 3.67 -8.34 2.38
CA GLY A 44 3.47 -7.46 1.23
C GLY A 44 2.50 -6.34 1.53
N LEU A 45 2.54 -5.32 0.68
CA LEU A 45 1.60 -4.21 0.69
C LEU A 45 1.24 -3.88 -0.76
N ALA A 46 -0.04 -3.76 -1.04
CA ALA A 46 -0.53 -3.26 -2.32
C ALA A 46 -1.57 -2.17 -2.09
N TYR A 47 -1.80 -1.32 -3.08
CA TYR A 47 -2.98 -0.47 -3.09
C TYR A 47 -3.64 -0.43 -4.46
N GLN A 48 -4.95 -0.24 -4.43
CA GLN A 48 -5.81 -0.02 -5.58
C GLN A 48 -6.56 1.30 -5.40
N LEU A 49 -6.64 2.08 -6.48
CA LEU A 49 -7.54 3.21 -6.58
C LEU A 49 -8.85 2.72 -7.23
N GLN A 50 -9.92 2.63 -6.44
CA GLN A 50 -11.19 2.05 -6.88
C GLN A 50 -12.00 2.96 -7.83
N PHE A 51 -11.69 4.26 -7.91
CA PHE A 51 -12.43 5.26 -8.71
C PHE A 51 -11.51 6.35 -9.25
N GLU A 52 -11.97 7.07 -10.28
CA GLU A 52 -11.30 8.23 -10.90
C GLU A 52 -11.13 9.44 -9.96
N HIS A 53 -11.68 9.37 -8.74
CA HIS A 53 -11.61 10.42 -7.73
C HIS A 53 -10.74 10.01 -6.54
N PHE A 54 -9.44 10.32 -6.64
CA PHE A 54 -8.57 10.38 -5.47
C PHE A 54 -9.02 11.54 -4.56
N PRO A 55 -9.07 11.40 -3.22
CA PRO A 55 -8.62 10.30 -2.35
C PRO A 55 -9.73 9.34 -1.86
N GLN A 56 -10.96 9.45 -2.37
CA GLN A 56 -12.12 8.73 -1.84
C GLN A 56 -12.13 7.22 -2.17
N SER A 57 -11.18 6.76 -2.97
CA SER A 57 -11.17 5.43 -3.58
C SER A 57 -9.99 4.55 -3.19
N LEU A 58 -9.19 4.96 -2.20
CA LEU A 58 -7.98 4.23 -1.83
C LEU A 58 -8.30 2.96 -1.04
N LEU A 59 -7.98 1.79 -1.60
CA LEU A 59 -7.95 0.52 -0.88
C LEU A 59 -6.50 0.02 -0.80
N ILE A 60 -6.05 -0.32 0.39
CA ILE A 60 -4.73 -0.87 0.69
C ILE A 60 -4.92 -2.31 1.12
N HIS A 61 -4.18 -3.21 0.50
CA HIS A 61 -4.09 -4.60 0.89
C HIS A 61 -2.77 -4.81 1.61
N VAL A 62 -2.81 -5.47 2.76
CA VAL A 62 -1.61 -5.90 3.48
C VAL A 62 -1.61 -7.42 3.54
N LEU A 63 -0.54 -8.01 3.03
CA LEU A 63 -0.33 -9.45 3.04
C LEU A 63 0.34 -9.84 4.35
N VAL A 64 -0.28 -10.76 5.08
CA VAL A 64 0.16 -11.20 6.40
C VAL A 64 0.03 -12.71 6.50
N PRO A 65 1.07 -13.44 6.95
CA PRO A 65 1.00 -14.88 7.10
C PRO A 65 0.10 -15.25 8.27
N ALA A 66 -0.48 -16.45 8.23
CA ALA A 66 -1.50 -16.86 9.18
C ALA A 66 -1.01 -16.81 10.65
N ASP A 67 0.25 -17.21 10.88
CA ASP A 67 0.90 -17.21 12.20
C ASP A 67 1.16 -15.81 12.77
N GLN A 68 1.29 -14.79 11.91
CA GLN A 68 1.47 -13.39 12.33
C GLN A 68 0.19 -12.55 12.27
N ARG A 69 -0.95 -13.16 11.95
CA ARG A 69 -2.19 -12.42 11.72
C ARG A 69 -2.68 -11.69 12.97
N GLU A 70 -2.68 -12.35 14.13
CA GLU A 70 -3.10 -11.75 15.39
C GLU A 70 -2.21 -10.58 15.86
N PRO A 71 -0.87 -10.70 15.93
CA PRO A 71 -0.03 -9.56 16.32
C PRO A 71 -0.16 -8.39 15.34
N VAL A 72 -0.25 -8.68 14.04
CA VAL A 72 -0.45 -7.64 13.03
C VAL A 72 -1.81 -6.95 13.16
N LEU A 73 -2.89 -7.68 13.42
CA LEU A 73 -4.21 -7.09 13.67
C LEU A 73 -4.22 -6.20 14.92
N LYS A 74 -3.43 -6.52 15.94
CA LYS A 74 -3.24 -5.67 17.12
C LYS A 74 -2.45 -4.39 16.80
N ALA A 75 -1.45 -4.48 15.92
CA ALA A 75 -0.65 -3.33 15.48
C ALA A 75 -1.35 -2.43 14.44
N LEU A 76 -2.31 -2.99 13.69
CA LEU A 76 -2.98 -2.35 12.56
C LEU A 76 -3.62 -0.97 12.90
N PRO A 77 -4.33 -0.78 14.03
CA PRO A 77 -4.90 0.53 14.35
C PRO A 77 -3.83 1.61 14.53
N GLY A 78 -2.70 1.28 15.18
CA GLY A 78 -1.57 2.20 15.35
C GLY A 78 -0.94 2.56 14.02
N TRP A 79 -0.72 1.56 13.17
CA TRP A 79 -0.19 1.76 11.82
C TRP A 79 -1.13 2.59 10.94
N GLN A 80 -2.45 2.36 11.02
CA GLN A 80 -3.46 3.13 10.30
C GLN A 80 -3.45 4.61 10.70
N VAL A 81 -3.32 4.91 12.00
CA VAL A 81 -3.18 6.30 12.49
C VAL A 81 -1.91 6.94 11.93
N GLN A 82 -0.78 6.23 11.98
CA GLN A 82 0.49 6.72 11.45
C GLN A 82 0.43 6.98 9.93
N LEU A 83 -0.19 6.07 9.17
CA LEU A 83 -0.44 6.24 7.75
C LEU A 83 -1.28 7.49 7.47
N GLN A 84 -2.39 7.66 8.17
CA GLN A 84 -3.27 8.82 8.02
C GLN A 84 -2.54 10.13 8.33
N GLN A 85 -1.78 10.19 9.42
CA GLN A 85 -1.00 11.37 9.79
C GLN A 85 0.08 11.68 8.74
N THR A 86 0.75 10.65 8.22
CA THR A 86 1.82 10.82 7.23
C THR A 86 1.27 11.29 5.89
N LEU A 87 0.13 10.75 5.46
CA LEU A 87 -0.59 11.22 4.27
C LEU A 87 -1.08 12.67 4.45
N PHE A 88 -1.63 13.00 5.61
CA PHE A 88 -2.07 14.36 5.92
C PHE A 88 -0.93 15.37 5.82
N LYS A 89 0.25 15.05 6.38
CA LYS A 89 1.47 15.87 6.26
C LYS A 89 1.91 16.09 4.80
N LYS A 90 1.59 15.16 3.89
CA LYS A 90 1.87 15.27 2.44
C LYS A 90 0.75 16.00 1.66
N GLY A 91 -0.30 16.47 2.35
CA GLY A 91 -1.45 17.14 1.75
C GLY A 91 -2.48 16.17 1.14
N ILE A 92 -2.47 14.90 1.56
CA ILE A 92 -3.46 13.89 1.20
C ILE A 92 -4.43 13.72 2.37
N VAL A 93 -5.69 14.06 2.15
CA VAL A 93 -6.75 13.91 3.15
C VAL A 93 -7.62 12.72 2.79
N LEU A 94 -7.50 11.61 3.52
CA LEU A 94 -8.46 10.51 3.41
C LEU A 94 -9.78 10.95 4.08
N LYS A 95 -10.87 11.01 3.31
CA LYS A 95 -12.24 11.26 3.82
C LYS A 95 -12.78 9.95 4.49
N PRO A 96 -13.77 10.01 5.40
CA PRO A 96 -13.75 9.43 6.76
C PRO A 96 -13.56 7.90 6.88
N PRO A 97 -13.28 7.40 8.12
CA PRO A 97 -12.39 6.28 8.38
C PRO A 97 -13.15 4.93 8.45
N LEU A 98 -12.61 3.89 7.80
CA LEU A 98 -12.61 2.47 8.23
C LEU A 98 -12.47 1.45 7.09
N ARG A 99 -12.49 1.85 5.81
CA ARG A 99 -12.54 0.88 4.69
C ARG A 99 -11.32 0.87 3.77
N HIS A 100 -10.17 1.32 4.28
CA HIS A 100 -9.00 1.53 3.43
C HIS A 100 -7.95 0.44 3.58
N ILE A 101 -8.00 -0.43 4.59
CA ILE A 101 -6.99 -1.48 4.78
C ILE A 101 -7.67 -2.84 4.88
N SER A 102 -7.31 -3.74 3.99
CA SER A 102 -7.72 -5.14 3.97
C SER A 102 -6.52 -6.01 4.33
N VAL A 103 -6.64 -6.82 5.39
CA VAL A 103 -5.63 -7.81 5.76
C VAL A 103 -5.93 -9.11 5.05
N CYS A 104 -5.01 -9.54 4.19
CA CYS A 104 -5.20 -10.71 3.34
C CYS A 104 -4.09 -11.74 3.59
N SER A 105 -4.43 -13.02 3.44
CA SER A 105 -3.46 -14.13 3.47
C SER A 105 -2.87 -14.44 2.09
N ASP A 106 -3.55 -13.97 1.05
CA ASP A 106 -3.08 -13.90 -0.33
C ASP A 106 -3.63 -12.60 -0.92
N PHE A 107 -2.94 -11.98 -1.88
CA PHE A 107 -3.51 -10.80 -2.52
C PHE A 107 -4.75 -11.21 -3.33
N PRO A 108 -5.86 -10.45 -3.27
CA PRO A 108 -6.95 -10.69 -4.21
C PRO A 108 -6.44 -10.51 -5.64
N GLN A 109 -7.24 -10.87 -6.66
CA GLN A 109 -6.91 -10.52 -8.04
C GLN A 109 -6.82 -8.99 -8.16
N LEU A 110 -5.63 -8.46 -7.91
CA LEU A 110 -5.34 -7.04 -7.97
C LEU A 110 -5.43 -6.64 -9.44
N ASP A 111 -6.08 -5.51 -9.69
CA ASP A 111 -6.04 -4.91 -11.01
C ASP A 111 -4.56 -4.76 -11.43
N PRO A 112 -4.19 -5.04 -12.70
CA PRO A 112 -2.82 -4.86 -13.18
C PRO A 112 -2.26 -3.45 -12.95
N ARG A 113 -3.13 -2.47 -12.68
CA ARG A 113 -2.81 -1.07 -12.38
C ARG A 113 -2.68 -0.80 -10.88
N CYS A 114 -2.64 -1.83 -10.04
CA CYS A 114 -2.35 -1.69 -8.62
C CYS A 114 -0.86 -1.46 -8.41
N PHE A 115 -0.53 -0.60 -7.45
CA PHE A 115 0.83 -0.51 -6.94
C PHE A 115 1.05 -1.62 -5.92
N CYS A 116 2.16 -2.34 -6.04
CA CYS A 116 2.52 -3.41 -5.12
C CYS A 116 3.97 -3.24 -4.66
N VAL A 117 4.18 -3.37 -3.36
CA VAL A 117 5.48 -3.51 -2.71
C VAL A 117 5.51 -4.89 -2.09
N PHE A 118 6.43 -5.70 -2.58
CA PHE A 118 6.80 -6.95 -1.97
C PHE A 118 8.21 -6.77 -1.41
N ALA A 119 8.44 -7.18 -0.16
CA ALA A 119 9.81 -7.47 0.23
C ALA A 119 10.14 -8.85 -0.35
N GLU A 120 11.17 -8.92 -1.19
CA GLU A 120 11.51 -10.08 -2.01
C GLU A 120 11.75 -11.40 -1.26
N HIS A 121 11.52 -12.48 -2.02
CA HIS A 121 11.97 -13.86 -1.90
C HIS A 121 11.48 -14.69 -0.71
N LEU A 122 10.31 -15.33 -0.89
CA LEU A 122 10.26 -16.77 -0.60
C LEU A 122 11.26 -17.42 -1.57
N THR A 123 12.54 -17.50 -1.20
CA THR A 123 13.38 -18.59 -1.69
C THR A 123 12.66 -19.87 -1.28
N PRO A 124 12.19 -20.73 -2.21
CA PRO A 124 11.89 -22.09 -1.83
C PRO A 124 13.22 -22.67 -1.34
N SER A 125 13.30 -22.95 -0.04
CA SER A 125 14.35 -23.79 0.50
C SER A 125 14.21 -25.16 -0.18
N GLY A 126 15.05 -25.41 -1.18
CA GLY A 126 15.16 -26.66 -1.91
C GLY A 126 16.57 -26.81 -2.43
#